data_AF-A0A0U5G0L5-F1
#
_entry.id   AF-A0A0U5G0L5-F1
#
_cell.length_a   1.000
_cell.length_b   1.000
_cell.length_c   1.000
_cell.angle_alpha   90.00
_cell.angle_beta   90.00
_cell.angle_gamma   90.00
#
_symmetry.space_group_name_H-M   'P 1'
#
loop_
_entity.id
_entity.type
_entity.pdbx_description
1 polymer ?
#
loop_
_entity_poly.entity_id
_entity_poly.type
_entity_poly.pdbx_seq_one_letter_code
_entity_poly.pdbx_strand_id
1 'polypeptide(L)'
;MDRYVALGMCKRGSEFRVMASPQIDTSSDKEGFTTMSCPFSMLLHASRILEQVQAHMHDPTPQDEFNTTEAMQIVSTLRSFKALLKEMGPSEDEIYNPSVALCESASLILWCHLEVHDKEQCAKSSKSTFEAAVGDILDRSRFLEQNPSNLDFERLPIFALSSIYTAASALTSEPKALQNVNALEAIATLKNMLTHFSQRWLAGRRYLERLNEDPALV
;
A
#
# COMPACT_ATOMS: atom_id res chain seq x y z
N MET A 1 -13.04 12.61 -14.27
CA MET A 1 -12.60 11.48 -13.43
C MET A 1 -11.38 11.91 -12.64
N ASP A 2 -11.35 11.62 -11.35
CA ASP A 2 -10.20 11.87 -10.50
C ASP A 2 -9.10 10.82 -10.81
N ARG A 3 -7.90 11.28 -11.18
CA ARG A 3 -6.81 10.42 -11.69
C ARG A 3 -6.32 9.42 -10.63
N TYR A 4 -6.45 9.73 -9.34
CA TYR A 4 -6.03 8.83 -8.27
C TYR A 4 -6.95 7.62 -8.10
N VAL A 5 -8.24 7.77 -8.42
CA VAL A 5 -9.23 6.66 -8.35
C VAL A 5 -9.08 5.71 -9.54
N ALA A 6 -8.56 6.18 -10.68
CA ALA A 6 -8.37 5.37 -11.87
C ALA A 6 -7.18 4.40 -11.75
N LEU A 7 -6.14 4.76 -11.00
CA LEU A 7 -4.94 3.91 -10.80
C LEU A 7 -5.21 2.68 -9.91
N GLY A 8 -6.24 2.72 -9.07
CA GLY A 8 -6.71 1.56 -8.31
C GLY A 8 -7.67 0.66 -9.10
N MET A 9 -7.89 0.94 -10.39
CA MET A 9 -8.76 0.13 -11.24
C MET A 9 -7.89 -0.61 -12.25
N CYS A 10 -7.88 -1.94 -12.18
CA CYS A 10 -7.44 -2.82 -13.28
C CYS A 10 -8.33 -2.65 -14.53
N LYS A 11 -8.45 -1.44 -15.07
CA LYS A 11 -9.10 -1.13 -16.33
C LYS A 11 -8.16 -0.28 -17.17
N ARG A 12 -7.62 -0.90 -18.23
CA ARG A 12 -6.84 -0.26 -19.29
C ARG A 12 -7.61 0.94 -19.85
N GLY A 13 -7.08 2.13 -19.60
CA GLY A 13 -7.34 3.33 -20.39
C GLY A 13 -6.02 3.80 -20.96
N SER A 14 -5.86 3.64 -22.27
CA SER A 14 -4.70 4.04 -23.04
C SER A 14 -4.46 5.55 -23.01
N GLU A 15 -3.21 5.92 -23.27
CA GLU A 15 -2.66 7.25 -23.55
C GLU A 15 -2.00 7.97 -22.36
N PHE A 16 -0.72 7.63 -22.13
CA PHE A 16 0.24 8.61 -21.62
C PHE A 16 1.21 9.01 -22.72
N ARG A 17 1.11 10.28 -23.13
CA ARG A 17 2.06 10.95 -24.01
C ARG A 17 3.31 11.29 -23.20
N VAL A 18 4.44 10.70 -23.58
CA VAL A 18 5.76 10.97 -23.01
C VAL A 18 6.08 12.46 -23.21
N MET A 19 6.27 13.22 -22.13
CA MET A 19 6.98 14.49 -22.18
C MET A 19 8.44 14.25 -21.83
N ALA A 20 9.34 14.68 -22.72
CA ALA A 20 10.77 14.58 -22.54
C ALA A 20 11.24 15.40 -21.33
N SER A 21 12.04 14.78 -20.47
CA SER A 21 12.76 15.45 -19.39
C SER A 21 13.92 16.28 -19.95
N PRO A 22 14.20 17.47 -19.39
CA PRO A 22 15.39 18.24 -19.75
C PRO A 22 16.65 17.56 -19.16
N GLN A 23 17.74 17.61 -19.92
CA GLN A 23 19.06 17.14 -19.50
C GLN A 23 19.62 18.04 -18.40
N ILE A 24 20.17 17.44 -17.35
CA ILE A 24 20.96 18.13 -16.33
C ILE A 24 22.32 17.42 -16.26
N ASP A 25 23.36 18.22 -16.45
CA ASP A 25 24.76 17.83 -16.52
C ASP A 25 25.28 17.16 -15.25
N THR A 26 26.18 16.21 -15.48
CA THR A 26 26.92 15.45 -14.49
C THR A 26 28.05 16.28 -13.87
N SER A 27 28.03 16.45 -12.55
CA SER A 27 29.28 16.58 -11.77
C SER A 27 29.19 15.75 -10.50
N SER A 28 30.16 14.85 -10.39
CA SER A 28 30.43 13.91 -9.31
C SER A 28 30.51 14.58 -7.95
N ASP A 29 29.68 14.14 -7.00
CA ASP A 29 30.02 14.12 -5.58
C ASP A 29 29.60 12.79 -4.95
N LYS A 30 30.58 12.15 -4.30
CA LYS A 30 30.42 10.92 -3.53
C LYS A 30 29.75 11.25 -2.20
N GLU A 31 28.43 11.29 -2.17
CA GLU A 31 27.65 11.24 -0.93
C GLU A 31 26.93 9.89 -0.82
N GLY A 32 27.72 8.86 -0.53
CA GLY A 32 27.17 7.57 -0.12
C GLY A 32 26.84 7.61 1.37
N PHE A 33 25.56 7.36 1.70
CA PHE A 33 25.05 6.86 2.99
C PHE A 33 24.47 7.80 4.06
N THR A 34 24.25 9.10 3.82
CA THR A 34 23.65 9.99 4.85
C THR A 34 22.27 10.58 4.50
N THR A 35 21.68 10.28 3.34
CA THR A 35 20.52 11.01 2.80
C THR A 35 19.14 10.48 3.23
N MET A 36 19.08 9.36 3.96
CA MET A 36 17.81 8.69 4.30
C MET A 36 17.17 9.13 5.62
N SER A 37 17.68 10.16 6.28
CA SER A 37 17.10 10.66 7.54
C SER A 37 15.98 11.70 7.34
N CYS A 38 15.78 12.22 6.12
CA CYS A 38 14.74 13.21 5.85
C CYS A 38 13.39 12.53 5.52
N PRO A 39 12.26 12.94 6.15
CA PRO A 39 10.92 12.41 5.85
C PRO A 39 10.53 12.50 4.37
N PHE A 40 11.00 13.53 3.66
CA PHE A 40 10.76 13.68 2.23
C PHE A 40 11.48 12.61 1.41
N SER A 41 12.74 12.30 1.74
CA SER A 41 13.50 11.23 1.07
C SER A 41 12.80 9.88 1.26
N MET A 42 12.33 9.60 2.47
CA MET A 42 11.58 8.38 2.77
C MET A 42 10.29 8.28 1.97
N LEU A 43 9.55 9.38 1.88
CA LEU A 43 8.33 9.44 1.08
C LEU A 43 8.63 9.21 -0.41
N LEU A 44 9.71 9.81 -0.93
CA LEU A 44 10.14 9.62 -2.31
C LEU A 44 10.52 8.16 -2.58
N HIS A 45 11.27 7.52 -1.68
CA HIS A 45 11.62 6.10 -1.80
C HIS A 45 10.37 5.20 -1.75
N ALA A 46 9.46 5.43 -0.80
CA ALA A 46 8.20 4.70 -0.72
C ALA A 46 7.37 4.84 -2.00
N SER A 47 7.30 6.07 -2.55
CA SER A 47 6.59 6.36 -3.79
C SER A 47 7.18 5.63 -4.99
N ARG A 48 8.52 5.58 -5.10
CA ARG A 48 9.22 4.83 -6.17
C ARG A 48 8.97 3.32 -6.07
N ILE A 49 8.94 2.77 -4.86
CA ILE A 49 8.63 1.35 -4.67
C ILE A 49 7.18 1.06 -5.11
N LEU A 50 6.22 1.93 -4.76
CA LEU A 50 4.84 1.80 -5.23
C LEU A 50 4.75 1.91 -6.76
N GLU A 51 5.48 2.85 -7.37
CA GLU A 51 5.57 2.97 -8.83
C GLU A 51 6.10 1.70 -9.48
N GLN A 52 7.14 1.07 -8.91
CA GLN A 52 7.66 -0.22 -9.38
C GLN A 52 6.62 -1.33 -9.28
N VAL A 53 5.86 -1.41 -8.19
CA VAL A 53 4.73 -2.36 -8.07
C VAL A 53 3.71 -2.13 -9.17
N GLN A 54 3.31 -0.87 -9.40
CA GLN A 54 2.32 -0.53 -10.43
C GLN A 54 2.83 -0.84 -11.84
N ALA A 55 4.09 -0.53 -12.14
CA ALA A 55 4.72 -0.85 -13.41
C ALA A 55 4.77 -2.36 -13.64
N HIS A 56 5.22 -3.13 -12.64
CA HIS A 56 5.26 -4.59 -12.71
C HIS A 56 3.88 -5.20 -13.05
N MET A 57 2.81 -4.65 -12.48
CA MET A 57 1.45 -5.13 -12.70
C MET A 57 0.84 -4.73 -14.04
N HIS A 58 1.12 -3.53 -14.51
CA HIS A 58 0.43 -2.95 -15.67
C HIS A 58 1.23 -3.05 -16.98
N ASP A 59 2.54 -3.21 -16.89
CA ASP A 59 3.45 -3.34 -18.02
C ASP A 59 4.39 -4.57 -17.88
N PRO A 60 3.85 -5.79 -17.71
CA PRO A 60 4.67 -6.97 -17.60
C PRO A 60 5.38 -7.29 -18.92
N THR A 61 6.61 -7.77 -18.83
CA THR A 61 7.36 -8.23 -20.01
C THR A 61 6.83 -9.57 -20.51
N PRO A 62 7.12 -9.98 -21.76
CA PRO A 62 6.82 -11.33 -22.23
C PRO A 62 7.61 -12.45 -21.55
N GLN A 63 8.60 -12.12 -20.71
CA GLN A 63 9.52 -13.08 -20.09
C GLN A 63 9.10 -13.34 -18.64
N ASP A 64 8.45 -14.47 -18.38
CA ASP A 64 7.93 -14.81 -17.05
C ASP A 64 9.02 -14.93 -15.97
N GLU A 65 10.21 -15.42 -16.33
CA GLU A 65 11.34 -15.52 -15.43
C GLU A 65 11.84 -14.13 -14.99
N PHE A 66 11.88 -13.17 -15.92
CA PHE A 66 12.20 -11.77 -15.61
C PHE A 66 11.16 -11.19 -14.66
N ASN A 67 9.87 -11.31 -15.00
CA ASN A 67 8.78 -10.81 -14.17
C ASN A 67 8.80 -11.44 -12.75
N THR A 68 9.12 -12.72 -12.64
CA THR A 68 9.22 -13.40 -11.34
C THR A 68 10.39 -12.89 -10.51
N THR A 69 11.55 -12.68 -11.15
CA THR A 69 12.73 -12.12 -10.50
C THR A 69 12.50 -10.69 -10.03
N GLU A 70 11.88 -9.87 -10.88
CA GLU A 70 11.48 -8.50 -10.57
C GLU A 70 10.53 -8.47 -9.35
N ALA A 71 9.48 -9.30 -9.33
CA ALA A 71 8.56 -9.37 -8.20
C ALA A 71 9.28 -9.74 -6.88
N MET A 72 10.20 -10.70 -6.92
CA MET A 72 11.02 -11.07 -5.74
C MET A 72 11.90 -9.90 -5.26
N GLN A 73 12.49 -9.14 -6.18
CA GLN A 73 13.29 -7.96 -5.85
C GLN A 73 12.44 -6.84 -5.24
N ILE A 74 11.22 -6.62 -5.76
CA ILE A 74 10.27 -5.65 -5.19
C ILE A 74 9.87 -6.08 -3.78
N VAL A 75 9.51 -7.35 -3.55
CA VAL A 75 9.18 -7.88 -2.22
C VAL A 75 10.35 -7.70 -1.24
N SER A 76 11.58 -8.00 -1.67
CA SER A 76 12.78 -7.84 -0.85
C SER A 76 13.03 -6.38 -0.47
N THR A 77 12.89 -5.48 -1.45
CA THR A 77 13.02 -4.03 -1.26
C THR A 77 11.96 -3.50 -0.29
N LEU A 78 10.70 -3.89 -0.48
CA LEU A 78 9.58 -3.53 0.42
C LEU A 78 9.86 -3.93 1.86
N ARG A 79 10.27 -5.20 2.07
CA ARG A 79 10.57 -5.71 3.41
C ARG A 79 11.70 -4.94 4.08
N SER A 80 12.80 -4.73 3.35
CA SER A 80 13.98 -4.02 3.87
C SER A 80 13.66 -2.57 4.20
N PHE A 81 12.91 -1.90 3.33
CA PHE A 81 12.54 -0.51 3.52
C PHE A 81 11.51 -0.32 4.64
N LYS A 82 10.54 -1.23 4.79
CA LYS A 82 9.63 -1.26 5.96
C LYS A 82 10.40 -1.45 7.27
N ALA A 83 11.38 -2.37 7.31
CA ALA A 83 12.20 -2.58 8.51
C ALA A 83 12.93 -1.29 8.91
N LEU A 84 13.51 -0.59 7.93
CA LEU A 84 14.17 0.68 8.17
C LEU A 84 13.20 1.79 8.63
N LEU A 85 11.99 1.87 8.06
CA LEU A 85 10.96 2.80 8.54
C LEU A 85 10.62 2.58 10.02
N LYS A 86 10.57 1.33 10.47
CA LYS A 86 10.32 0.97 11.88
C LYS A 86 11.49 1.36 12.80
N GLU A 87 12.73 1.31 12.33
CA GLU A 87 13.90 1.71 13.11
C GLU A 87 14.01 3.22 13.33
N MET A 88 13.47 4.03 12.41
CA MET A 88 13.66 5.49 12.42
C MET A 88 12.58 6.30 13.15
N GLY A 89 11.46 5.70 13.57
CA GLY A 89 10.33 6.45 14.14
C GLY A 89 9.70 5.78 15.37
N PRO A 90 9.12 6.57 16.30
CA PRO A 90 8.29 6.03 17.36
C PRO A 90 7.03 5.38 16.75
N SER A 91 6.61 4.22 17.27
CA SER A 91 5.50 3.46 16.69
C SER A 91 4.16 4.20 16.74
N GLU A 92 4.02 5.18 17.65
CA GLU A 92 2.77 5.90 17.89
C GLU A 92 2.41 6.90 16.77
N ASP A 93 3.39 7.40 16.01
CA ASP A 93 3.17 8.31 14.88
C ASP A 93 3.09 7.58 13.51
N GLU A 94 3.20 6.25 13.50
CA GLU A 94 3.35 5.47 12.26
C GLU A 94 2.12 5.59 11.34
N ILE A 95 0.92 5.71 11.90
CA ILE A 95 -0.32 5.91 11.13
C ILE A 95 -0.37 7.24 10.37
N TYR A 96 0.37 8.24 10.87
CA TYR A 96 0.50 9.54 10.24
C TYR A 96 1.67 9.59 9.24
N ASN A 97 2.49 8.54 9.17
CA ASN A 97 3.64 8.49 8.26
C ASN A 97 3.19 8.08 6.84
N PRO A 98 3.23 9.00 5.86
CA PRO A 98 2.79 8.69 4.50
C PRO A 98 3.68 7.64 3.83
N SER A 99 4.95 7.52 4.21
CA SER A 99 5.87 6.52 3.67
C SER A 99 5.43 5.10 4.05
N VAL A 100 4.99 4.92 5.29
CA VAL A 100 4.47 3.63 5.77
C VAL A 100 3.20 3.26 5.02
N ALA A 101 2.25 4.20 4.91
CA ALA A 101 1.00 3.99 4.19
C ALA A 101 1.21 3.59 2.71
N LEU A 102 2.21 4.18 2.05
CA LEU A 102 2.59 3.81 0.68
C LEU A 102 3.21 2.41 0.60
N CYS A 103 4.12 2.07 1.51
CA CYS A 103 4.73 0.73 1.54
C CYS A 103 3.71 -0.38 1.82
N GLU A 104 2.72 -0.09 2.67
CA GLU A 104 1.61 -0.99 2.92
C GLU A 104 0.72 -1.14 1.71
N SER A 105 0.35 -0.03 1.07
CA SER A 105 -0.40 -0.07 -0.20
C SER A 105 0.32 -0.92 -1.24
N ALA A 106 1.63 -0.71 -1.43
CA ALA A 106 2.47 -1.48 -2.33
C ALA A 106 2.51 -2.97 -1.98
N SER A 107 2.62 -3.32 -0.70
CA SER A 107 2.63 -4.71 -0.22
C SER A 107 1.30 -5.42 -0.51
N LEU A 108 0.18 -4.74 -0.23
CA LEU A 108 -1.16 -5.28 -0.45
C LEU A 108 -1.47 -5.46 -1.94
N ILE A 109 -1.17 -4.43 -2.74
CA ILE A 109 -1.40 -4.44 -4.19
C ILE A 109 -0.58 -5.55 -4.87
N LEU A 110 0.69 -5.69 -4.50
CA LEU A 110 1.57 -6.71 -5.06
C LEU A 110 1.10 -8.13 -4.72
N TRP A 111 0.66 -8.36 -3.48
CA TRP A 111 0.10 -9.67 -3.08
C TRP A 111 -1.13 -10.03 -3.90
N CYS A 112 -2.12 -9.13 -3.95
CA CYS A 112 -3.35 -9.38 -4.70
C CYS A 112 -3.08 -9.70 -6.19
N HIS A 113 -2.06 -9.09 -6.78
CA HIS A 113 -1.63 -9.42 -8.14
C HIS A 113 -0.99 -10.81 -8.25
N LEU A 114 -0.03 -11.12 -7.37
CA LEU A 114 0.71 -12.38 -7.42
C LEU A 114 -0.17 -13.59 -7.10
N GLU A 115 -1.16 -13.42 -6.21
CA GLU A 115 -2.15 -14.43 -5.88
C GLU A 115 -2.97 -14.84 -7.10
N VAL A 116 -3.44 -13.88 -7.90
CA VAL A 116 -4.22 -14.13 -9.13
C VAL A 116 -3.39 -14.85 -10.19
N HIS A 117 -2.07 -14.63 -10.23
CA HIS A 117 -1.18 -15.17 -11.25
C HIS A 117 -0.43 -16.46 -10.82
N ASP A 118 -0.79 -17.06 -9.68
CA ASP A 118 -0.33 -18.36 -9.18
C ASP A 118 1.21 -18.58 -9.23
N LYS A 119 1.97 -17.53 -8.87
CA LYS A 119 3.45 -17.62 -8.81
C LYS A 119 3.89 -18.19 -7.46
N GLU A 120 3.77 -19.50 -7.28
CA GLU A 120 3.86 -20.23 -5.99
C GLU A 120 5.04 -19.80 -5.07
N GLN A 121 6.22 -19.58 -5.63
CA GLN A 121 7.41 -19.21 -4.85
C GLN A 121 7.47 -17.71 -4.48
N CYS A 122 6.97 -16.84 -5.36
CA CYS A 122 6.84 -15.41 -5.09
C CYS A 122 5.68 -15.15 -4.10
N ALA A 123 4.60 -15.93 -4.24
CA ALA A 123 3.43 -15.87 -3.39
C ALA A 123 3.78 -16.07 -1.91
N LYS A 124 4.58 -17.08 -1.54
CA LYS A 124 4.92 -17.30 -0.11
C LYS A 124 5.59 -16.10 0.57
N SER A 125 6.58 -15.49 -0.10
CA SER A 125 7.30 -14.33 0.45
C SER A 125 6.45 -13.05 0.44
N SER A 126 5.62 -12.90 -0.58
CA SER A 126 4.66 -11.80 -0.67
C SER A 126 3.56 -11.92 0.38
N LYS A 127 3.04 -13.14 0.62
CA LYS A 127 2.01 -13.45 1.62
C LYS A 127 2.41 -12.99 3.02
N SER A 128 3.61 -13.35 3.48
CA SER A 128 4.08 -12.90 4.79
C SER A 128 4.17 -11.37 4.89
N THR A 129 4.55 -10.70 3.80
CA THR A 129 4.62 -9.23 3.76
C THR A 129 3.23 -8.60 3.76
N PHE A 130 2.26 -9.24 3.07
CA PHE A 130 0.85 -8.89 3.09
C PHE A 130 0.23 -9.07 4.48
N GLU A 131 0.38 -10.25 5.09
CA GLU A 131 -0.18 -10.55 6.42
C GLU A 131 0.35 -9.56 7.47
N ALA A 132 1.65 -9.25 7.42
CA ALA A 132 2.24 -8.24 8.28
C ALA A 132 1.67 -6.84 8.02
N ALA A 133 1.46 -6.45 6.75
CA ALA A 133 0.85 -5.16 6.43
C ALA A 133 -0.61 -5.07 6.91
N VAL A 134 -1.42 -6.11 6.72
CA VAL A 134 -2.80 -6.11 7.22
C VAL A 134 -2.82 -6.08 8.76
N GLY A 135 -1.96 -6.84 9.43
CA GLY A 135 -1.80 -6.79 10.89
C GLY A 135 -1.43 -5.40 11.40
N ASP A 136 -0.37 -4.80 10.84
CA ASP A 136 0.09 -3.44 11.16
C ASP A 136 -1.06 -2.40 11.00
N ILE A 137 -1.83 -2.49 9.90
CA ILE A 137 -2.99 -1.60 9.64
C ILE A 137 -4.09 -1.82 10.68
N LEU A 138 -4.43 -3.07 10.98
CA LEU A 138 -5.49 -3.41 11.94
C LEU A 138 -5.16 -2.95 13.35
N ASP A 139 -3.92 -3.18 13.80
CA ASP A 139 -3.51 -2.81 15.15
C ASP A 139 -3.55 -1.29 15.34
N ARG A 140 -3.09 -0.52 14.34
CA ARG A 140 -3.22 0.94 14.38
C ARG A 140 -4.65 1.42 14.26
N SER A 141 -5.48 0.76 13.46
CA SER A 141 -6.91 1.09 13.34
C SER A 141 -7.64 0.88 14.68
N ARG A 142 -7.43 -0.27 15.33
CA ARG A 142 -7.99 -0.57 16.67
C ARG A 142 -7.50 0.41 17.72
N PHE A 143 -6.21 0.75 17.70
CA PHE A 143 -5.64 1.73 18.63
C PHE A 143 -6.35 3.08 18.51
N LEU A 144 -6.63 3.56 17.29
CA LEU A 144 -7.35 4.80 17.07
C LEU A 144 -8.82 4.71 17.48
N GLU A 145 -9.50 3.60 17.20
CA GLU A 145 -10.90 3.39 17.62
C GLU A 145 -11.04 3.42 19.15
N GLN A 146 -10.07 2.86 19.88
CA GLN A 146 -10.04 2.84 21.34
C GLN A 146 -9.66 4.21 21.94
N ASN A 147 -9.00 5.07 21.17
CA ASN A 147 -8.50 6.37 21.63
C ASN A 147 -8.94 7.51 20.69
N PRO A 148 -10.25 7.75 20.51
CA PRO A 148 -10.77 8.69 19.51
C PRO A 148 -10.34 10.14 19.78
N SER A 149 -10.01 10.49 21.03
CA SER A 149 -9.47 11.82 21.38
C SER A 149 -8.07 12.07 20.82
N ASN A 150 -7.32 11.03 20.46
CA ASN A 150 -5.96 11.12 19.93
C ASN A 150 -5.92 11.10 18.40
N LEU A 151 -7.08 11.01 17.76
CA LEU A 151 -7.20 10.94 16.31
C LEU A 151 -7.19 12.34 15.70
N ASP A 152 -6.05 12.70 15.10
CA ASP A 152 -5.91 13.93 14.36
C ASP A 152 -6.19 13.69 12.87
N PHE A 153 -7.45 13.89 12.48
CA PHE A 153 -7.90 13.75 11.09
C PHE A 153 -7.17 14.66 10.10
N GLU A 154 -6.59 15.77 10.56
CA GLU A 154 -5.84 16.70 9.71
C GLU A 154 -4.48 16.12 9.31
N ARG A 155 -3.91 15.27 10.16
CA ARG A 155 -2.59 14.64 9.95
C ARG A 155 -2.65 13.31 9.21
N LEU A 156 -3.82 12.70 9.05
CA LEU A 156 -3.94 11.41 8.37
C LEU A 156 -3.58 11.54 6.88
N PRO A 157 -2.57 10.77 6.41
CA PRO A 157 -2.18 10.83 5.01
C PRO A 157 -3.26 10.22 4.12
N ILE A 158 -3.56 10.87 3.00
CA ILE A 158 -4.51 10.35 2.00
C ILE A 158 -4.12 8.95 1.49
N PHE A 159 -2.83 8.61 1.55
CA PHE A 159 -2.33 7.30 1.13
C PHE A 159 -2.80 6.15 2.03
N ALA A 160 -3.11 6.42 3.31
CA ALA A 160 -3.62 5.39 4.23
C ALA A 160 -5.02 4.88 3.81
N LEU A 161 -5.82 5.70 3.11
CA LEU A 161 -7.12 5.27 2.58
C LEU A 161 -6.99 4.08 1.64
N SER A 162 -5.98 4.10 0.77
CA SER A 162 -5.78 3.04 -0.21
C SER A 162 -5.38 1.75 0.48
N SER A 163 -4.48 1.80 1.46
CA SER A 163 -4.06 0.59 2.18
C SER A 163 -5.19 -0.01 3.01
N ILE A 164 -5.97 0.82 3.73
CA ILE A 164 -7.12 0.36 4.51
C ILE A 164 -8.17 -0.29 3.62
N TYR A 165 -8.52 0.34 2.49
CA TYR A 165 -9.47 -0.23 1.53
C TYR A 165 -8.98 -1.54 0.94
N THR A 166 -7.73 -1.60 0.46
CA THR A 166 -7.18 -2.81 -0.15
C THR A 166 -7.10 -3.95 0.87
N ALA A 167 -6.74 -3.67 2.12
CA ALA A 167 -6.75 -4.66 3.20
C ALA A 167 -8.17 -5.20 3.46
N ALA A 168 -9.17 -4.32 3.55
CA ALA A 168 -10.56 -4.72 3.76
C ALA A 168 -11.10 -5.56 2.59
N SER A 169 -10.80 -5.16 1.36
CA SER A 169 -11.21 -5.88 0.15
C SER A 169 -10.54 -7.26 0.05
N ALA A 170 -9.25 -7.37 0.39
CA ALA A 170 -8.54 -8.64 0.43
C ALA A 170 -9.14 -9.59 1.48
N LEU A 171 -9.43 -9.10 2.69
CA LEU A 171 -10.07 -9.90 3.74
C LEU A 171 -11.50 -10.33 3.38
N THR A 172 -12.18 -9.52 2.58
CA THR A 172 -13.51 -9.85 2.07
C THR A 172 -13.45 -10.98 1.04
N SER A 173 -12.47 -10.90 0.13
CA SER A 173 -12.30 -11.88 -0.95
C SER A 173 -11.75 -13.21 -0.44
N GLU A 174 -10.83 -13.17 0.52
CA GLU A 174 -10.21 -14.35 1.12
C GLU A 174 -10.20 -14.24 2.65
N PRO A 175 -11.29 -14.60 3.34
CA PRO A 175 -11.39 -14.50 4.80
C PRO A 175 -10.37 -15.37 5.56
N LYS A 176 -9.76 -16.35 4.87
CA LYS A 176 -8.71 -17.23 5.41
C LYS A 176 -7.29 -16.71 5.12
N ALA A 177 -7.16 -15.53 4.49
CA ALA A 177 -5.87 -14.92 4.21
C ALA A 177 -5.06 -14.67 5.49
N LEU A 178 -5.75 -14.43 6.63
CA LEU A 178 -5.14 -14.33 7.95
C LEU A 178 -5.52 -15.55 8.81
N GLN A 179 -4.54 -16.37 9.18
CA GLN A 179 -4.78 -17.59 9.96
C GLN A 179 -5.25 -17.34 11.41
N ASN A 180 -5.01 -16.14 11.96
CA ASN A 180 -5.20 -15.83 13.38
C ASN A 180 -6.08 -14.60 13.65
N VAL A 181 -6.79 -14.08 12.65
CA VAL A 181 -7.61 -12.87 12.80
C VAL A 181 -9.06 -13.19 12.48
N ASN A 182 -9.97 -12.75 13.35
CA ASN A 182 -11.40 -12.78 13.04
C ASN A 182 -11.68 -11.83 11.88
N ALA A 183 -11.84 -12.38 10.67
CA ALA A 183 -12.00 -11.58 9.45
C ALA A 183 -13.19 -10.62 9.52
N LEU A 184 -14.31 -11.02 10.14
CA LEU A 184 -15.49 -10.15 10.28
C LEU A 184 -15.21 -8.94 11.16
N GLU A 185 -14.54 -9.16 12.29
CA GLU A 185 -14.15 -8.09 13.20
C GLU A 185 -13.13 -7.15 12.54
N ALA A 186 -12.13 -7.74 11.86
CA ALA A 186 -11.13 -6.96 11.13
C ALA A 186 -11.75 -6.10 10.03
N ILE A 187 -12.66 -6.66 9.23
CA ILE A 187 -13.38 -5.91 8.19
C ILE A 187 -14.23 -4.80 8.81
N ALA A 188 -14.90 -5.05 9.94
CA ALA A 188 -15.67 -4.04 10.65
C ALA A 188 -14.78 -2.87 11.11
N THR A 189 -13.63 -3.14 11.73
CA THR A 189 -12.65 -2.12 12.13
C THR A 189 -12.16 -1.30 10.93
N LEU A 190 -11.83 -1.95 9.80
CA LEU A 190 -11.37 -1.23 8.61
C LEU A 190 -12.50 -0.39 7.97
N LYS A 191 -13.74 -0.88 7.98
CA LYS A 191 -14.93 -0.12 7.53
C LYS A 191 -15.19 1.10 8.43
N ASN A 192 -15.05 0.97 9.73
CA ASN A 192 -15.16 2.11 10.66
C ASN A 192 -14.09 3.16 10.37
N MET A 193 -12.83 2.74 10.19
CA MET A 193 -11.77 3.66 9.80
C MET A 193 -12.07 4.39 8.49
N LEU A 194 -12.49 3.68 7.45
CA LEU A 194 -12.91 4.32 6.20
C LEU A 194 -14.09 5.29 6.40
N THR A 195 -15.02 4.97 7.31
CA THR A 195 -16.13 5.86 7.70
C THR A 195 -15.60 7.16 8.27
N HIS A 196 -14.61 7.10 9.16
CA HIS A 196 -13.95 8.29 9.66
C HIS A 196 -13.25 9.09 8.55
N PHE A 197 -12.46 8.44 7.69
CA PHE A 197 -11.83 9.13 6.56
C PHE A 197 -12.85 9.75 5.59
N SER A 198 -14.03 9.14 5.43
CA SER A 198 -15.09 9.62 4.51
C SER A 198 -15.68 10.97 4.92
N GLN A 199 -15.47 11.39 6.18
CA GLN A 199 -15.88 12.71 6.67
C GLN A 199 -15.06 13.82 6.02
N ARG A 200 -13.82 13.53 5.62
CA ARG A 200 -12.89 14.48 5.01
C ARG A 200 -12.64 14.22 3.53
N TRP A 201 -12.45 12.95 3.18
CA TRP A 201 -11.98 12.56 1.86
C TRP A 201 -13.07 11.84 1.07
N LEU A 202 -13.41 12.38 -0.11
CA LEU A 202 -14.36 11.76 -1.02
C LEU A 202 -13.95 10.32 -1.40
N ALA A 203 -12.66 10.04 -1.51
CA ALA A 203 -12.14 8.70 -1.77
C ALA A 203 -12.56 7.70 -0.68
N GLY A 204 -12.56 8.10 0.60
CA GLY A 204 -13.03 7.25 1.69
C GLY A 204 -14.49 6.84 1.51
N ARG A 205 -15.36 7.79 1.13
CA ARG A 205 -16.78 7.50 0.85
C ARG A 205 -16.93 6.49 -0.29
N ARG A 206 -16.20 6.69 -1.39
CA ARG A 206 -16.24 5.77 -2.55
C ARG A 206 -15.73 4.37 -2.22
N TYR A 207 -14.70 4.26 -1.38
CA TYR A 207 -14.18 2.97 -0.94
C TYR A 207 -15.17 2.23 -0.03
N LEU A 208 -15.89 2.94 0.84
CA LEU A 208 -16.98 2.34 1.63
C LEU A 208 -18.13 1.83 0.77
N GLU A 209 -18.59 2.64 -0.18
CA GLU A 209 -19.67 2.26 -1.11
C GLU A 209 -19.30 0.94 -1.82
N ARG A 210 -18.07 0.85 -2.35
CA ARG A 210 -17.58 -0.38 -3.00
C ARG A 210 -17.52 -1.59 -2.07
N LEU A 211 -17.05 -1.42 -0.83
CA LEU A 211 -17.00 -2.50 0.16
C LEU A 211 -18.39 -2.94 0.65
N ASN A 212 -19.41 -2.13 0.45
CA ASN A 212 -20.80 -2.47 0.80
C ASN A 212 -21.57 -3.05 -0.39
N GLU A 213 -21.16 -2.74 -1.61
CA GLU A 213 -21.67 -3.34 -2.84
C GLU A 213 -21.12 -4.75 -3.10
N ASP A 214 -20.04 -5.15 -2.41
CA ASP A 214 -19.42 -6.47 -2.58
C ASP A 214 -20.35 -7.58 -2.02
N PRO A 215 -20.85 -8.49 -2.88
CA PRO A 215 -21.81 -9.52 -2.49
C PRO A 215 -21.28 -10.56 -1.49
N ALA A 216 -19.97 -10.56 -1.20
CA ALA A 216 -19.40 -11.43 -0.17
C ALA A 216 -19.69 -10.98 1.28
N LEU A 217 -20.30 -9.79 1.48
CA LEU A 217 -20.59 -9.18 2.80
C LEU A 217 -22.08 -8.93 3.09
N VAL A 218 -23.00 -9.38 2.21
CA VAL A 218 -24.45 -9.29 2.36
C VAL A 218 -25.03 -10.66 2.72
#